data_AF-A0A838KLG4-F1
#
_entry.id   AF-A0A838KLG4-F1
#
_cell.length_a   1.000
_cell.length_b   1.000
_cell.length_c   1.000
_cell.angle_alpha   90.00
_cell.angle_beta   90.00
_cell.angle_gamma   90.00
#
_symmetry.space_group_name_H-M   'P 1'
#
loop_
_entity.id
_entity.type
_entity.pdbx_description
1 polymer ?
#
loop_
_entity_poly.entity_id
_entity_poly.type
_entity_poly.pdbx_seq_one_letter_code
_entity_poly.pdbx_strand_id
1 'polypeptide(L)'
;MFVLLWLAAVVMSAGHFATDVGWWQQSEVVSRAAATTATWAGVVVLARRAGGRFVVIGLFAAVVLALVVAFPEEWALAGAAVTAACVYGVLGMLLTRPAGGLRVLVELVVCVLVGVAGALVVSGYDVGLRPFRFRMLVLAMVFVAAFVLAWRLGHGVGSLGRRGLVLIIGGGLLVVASVAYTQAIREWGSPELVQGLVDAKTWVSTNLGAVPRPIEALVAFPALVWGVVVRSRRRQGWWMCALGSLGAAGVATSLVQPRISLAEGLTATGYDAFVGAVVGLLVVSIDRLLTRTGGRRAQTSTAALARPEPPRFAPLL
;
A
#
# COMPACT_ATOMS: atom_id res chain seq x y z
N MET A 1 -6.36 -19.35 -14.00
CA MET A 1 -5.67 -20.29 -13.10
C MET A 1 -4.73 -19.60 -12.11
N PHE A 2 -3.68 -18.88 -12.55
CA PHE A 2 -2.71 -18.24 -11.64
C PHE A 2 -3.33 -17.28 -10.58
N VAL A 3 -4.25 -16.40 -10.99
CA VAL A 3 -4.91 -15.45 -10.06
C VAL A 3 -5.76 -16.18 -9.00
N LEU A 4 -6.41 -17.28 -9.38
CA LEU A 4 -7.20 -18.08 -8.45
C LEU A 4 -6.31 -18.76 -7.42
N LEU A 5 -5.15 -19.29 -7.85
CA LEU A 5 -4.16 -19.86 -6.94
C LEU A 5 -3.59 -18.81 -5.98
N TRP A 6 -3.30 -17.61 -6.47
CA TRP A 6 -2.85 -16.50 -5.64
C TRP A 6 -3.90 -16.08 -4.61
N LEU A 7 -5.16 -15.93 -5.02
CA LEU A 7 -6.27 -15.60 -4.12
C LEU A 7 -6.51 -16.71 -3.09
N ALA A 8 -6.47 -17.98 -3.50
CA ALA A 8 -6.58 -19.11 -2.59
C ALA A 8 -5.44 -19.11 -1.56
N ALA A 9 -4.20 -18.86 -1.97
CA ALA A 9 -3.06 -18.75 -1.07
C ALA A 9 -3.20 -17.59 -0.08
N VAL A 10 -3.71 -16.43 -0.51
CA VAL A 10 -4.00 -15.30 0.39
C VAL A 10 -5.08 -15.67 1.42
N VAL A 11 -6.18 -16.30 0.98
CA VAL A 11 -7.26 -16.74 1.89
C VAL A 11 -6.76 -17.76 2.89
N MET A 12 -5.99 -18.75 2.43
CA MET A 12 -5.40 -19.77 3.31
C MET A 12 -4.37 -19.17 4.28
N SER A 13 -3.73 -18.04 3.97
CA SER A 13 -2.83 -17.35 4.91
C SER A 13 -3.58 -16.76 6.12
N ALA A 14 -4.88 -16.46 5.95
CA ALA A 14 -5.75 -15.96 7.01
C ALA A 14 -6.26 -17.06 7.97
N GLY A 15 -5.83 -18.32 7.78
CA GLY A 15 -6.34 -19.49 8.48
C GLY A 15 -6.31 -19.39 10.00
N HIS A 16 -5.32 -18.71 10.57
CA HIS A 16 -5.22 -18.48 12.00
C HIS A 16 -6.39 -17.63 12.56
N PHE A 17 -6.92 -16.66 11.80
CA PHE A 17 -8.11 -15.94 12.24
C PHE A 17 -9.35 -16.85 12.25
N ALA A 18 -9.43 -17.83 11.34
CA ALA A 18 -10.50 -18.82 11.34
C ALA A 18 -10.37 -19.82 12.51
N THR A 19 -9.14 -20.11 12.97
CA THR A 19 -8.91 -20.90 14.19
C THR A 19 -9.38 -20.15 15.43
N ASP A 20 -9.08 -18.86 15.53
CA ASP A 20 -9.42 -18.05 16.70
C ASP A 20 -10.92 -17.88 16.90
N VAL A 21 -11.68 -17.81 15.80
CA VAL A 21 -13.15 -17.73 15.83
C VAL A 21 -13.80 -19.13 15.89
N GLY A 22 -12.99 -20.20 15.91
CA GLY A 22 -13.46 -21.59 16.03
C GLY A 22 -14.18 -22.14 14.78
N TRP A 23 -13.99 -21.50 13.62
CA TRP A 23 -14.63 -21.96 12.37
C TRP A 23 -13.91 -23.14 11.74
N TRP A 24 -12.59 -23.19 11.85
CA TRP A 24 -11.76 -24.23 11.23
C TRP A 24 -10.43 -24.39 11.97
N GLN A 25 -9.96 -25.62 12.19
CA GLN A 25 -8.62 -25.89 12.71
C GLN A 25 -7.60 -26.00 11.58
N GLN A 26 -6.81 -24.95 11.36
CA GLN A 26 -5.75 -24.93 10.36
C GLN A 26 -4.39 -25.10 11.04
N SER A 27 -3.54 -25.97 10.48
CA SER A 27 -2.17 -26.10 10.97
C SER A 27 -1.33 -24.90 10.58
N GLU A 28 -0.43 -24.51 11.49
CA GLU A 28 0.55 -23.44 11.30
C GLU A 28 1.39 -23.63 10.02
N VAL A 29 1.74 -24.89 9.71
CA VAL A 29 2.47 -25.26 8.49
C VAL A 29 1.69 -24.89 7.23
N VAL A 30 0.37 -25.09 7.20
CA VAL A 30 -0.47 -24.75 6.05
C VAL A 30 -0.58 -23.23 5.90
N SER A 31 -0.74 -22.49 7.00
CA SER A 31 -0.75 -21.02 6.96
C SER A 31 0.57 -20.45 6.44
N ARG A 32 1.71 -20.99 6.90
CA ARG A 32 3.04 -20.59 6.43
C ARG A 32 3.29 -20.94 4.97
N ALA A 33 2.93 -22.15 4.54
CA ALA A 33 3.06 -22.57 3.15
C ALA A 33 2.19 -21.70 2.22
N ALA A 34 0.98 -21.35 2.66
CA ALA A 34 0.10 -20.44 1.94
C ALA A 34 0.68 -19.03 1.84
N ALA A 35 1.19 -18.47 2.95
CA ALA A 35 1.82 -17.16 2.98
C ALA A 35 3.05 -17.08 2.06
N THR A 36 3.86 -18.13 2.09
CA THR A 36 5.05 -18.31 1.24
C THR A 36 4.67 -18.34 -0.24
N THR A 37 3.64 -19.13 -0.58
CA THR A 37 3.12 -19.25 -1.96
C THR A 37 2.53 -17.92 -2.45
N ALA A 38 1.78 -17.22 -1.61
CA ALA A 38 1.19 -15.93 -1.92
C ALA A 38 2.28 -14.84 -2.13
N THR A 39 3.32 -14.86 -1.29
CA THR A 39 4.49 -13.97 -1.39
C THR A 39 5.24 -14.22 -2.70
N TRP A 40 5.52 -15.48 -3.03
CA TRP A 40 6.14 -15.87 -4.29
C TRP A 40 5.34 -15.39 -5.49
N ALA A 41 4.03 -15.65 -5.52
CA ALA A 41 3.15 -15.21 -6.59
C ALA A 41 3.12 -13.68 -6.71
N GLY A 42 3.12 -12.95 -5.58
CA GLY A 42 3.25 -11.50 -5.56
C GLY A 42 4.56 -11.01 -6.21
N VAL A 43 5.69 -11.65 -5.89
CA VAL A 43 7.00 -11.34 -6.50
C VAL A 43 6.98 -11.57 -8.01
N VAL A 44 6.37 -12.67 -8.47
CA VAL A 44 6.22 -12.97 -9.91
C VAL A 44 5.37 -11.91 -10.61
N VAL A 45 4.25 -11.50 -10.02
CA VAL A 45 3.38 -10.44 -10.57
C VAL A 45 4.13 -9.11 -10.63
N LEU A 46 4.86 -8.76 -9.56
CA LEU A 46 5.65 -7.54 -9.48
C LEU A 46 6.73 -7.52 -10.57
N ALA A 47 7.50 -8.61 -10.71
CA ALA A 47 8.54 -8.75 -11.71
C ALA A 47 7.97 -8.67 -13.13
N ARG A 48 6.84 -9.32 -13.39
CA ARG A 48 6.14 -9.26 -14.69
C ARG A 48 5.63 -7.86 -15.01
N ARG A 49 5.05 -7.16 -14.04
CA ARG A 49 4.56 -5.78 -14.23
C ARG A 49 5.71 -4.81 -14.49
N ALA A 50 6.83 -4.98 -13.80
CA ALA A 50 8.01 -4.13 -13.92
C ALA A 50 8.90 -4.45 -15.16
N GLY A 51 8.44 -5.29 -16.08
CA GLY A 51 9.17 -5.65 -17.31
C GLY A 51 10.46 -6.44 -17.06
N GLY A 52 10.58 -7.11 -15.91
CA GLY A 52 11.75 -7.91 -15.54
C GLY A 52 11.71 -9.34 -16.10
N ARG A 53 12.83 -10.05 -15.95
CA ARG A 53 12.93 -11.50 -16.22
C ARG A 53 12.17 -12.29 -15.14
N PHE A 54 10.85 -12.26 -15.20
CA PHE A 54 9.96 -12.77 -14.16
C PHE A 54 10.16 -14.27 -13.87
N VAL A 55 10.60 -15.06 -14.85
CA VAL A 55 10.92 -16.49 -14.65
C VAL A 55 12.14 -16.64 -13.75
N VAL A 56 13.23 -15.91 -14.01
CA VAL A 56 14.46 -15.98 -13.22
C VAL A 56 14.22 -15.45 -11.81
N ILE A 57 13.55 -14.30 -11.69
CA ILE A 57 13.22 -13.70 -10.40
C ILE A 57 12.26 -14.60 -9.62
N GLY A 58 11.26 -15.18 -10.29
CA GLY A 58 10.32 -16.12 -9.70
C GLY A 58 10.98 -17.41 -9.23
N LEU A 59 11.93 -17.96 -10.00
CA LEU A 59 12.68 -19.14 -9.60
C LEU A 59 13.58 -18.86 -8.39
N PHE A 60 14.31 -17.74 -8.42
CA PHE A 60 15.12 -17.31 -7.28
C PHE A 60 14.26 -17.12 -6.02
N ALA A 61 13.13 -16.41 -6.15
CA ALA A 61 12.20 -16.23 -5.05
C ALA A 61 11.64 -17.57 -4.54
N ALA A 62 11.33 -18.52 -5.42
CA ALA A 62 10.87 -19.85 -5.04
C ALA A 62 11.92 -20.59 -4.21
N VAL A 63 13.20 -20.55 -4.63
CA VAL A 63 14.30 -21.18 -3.90
C VAL A 63 14.47 -20.56 -2.51
N VAL A 64 14.56 -19.23 -2.43
CA VAL A 64 14.73 -18.52 -1.14
C VAL A 64 13.56 -18.79 -0.20
N LEU A 65 12.33 -18.71 -0.70
CA LEU A 65 11.13 -18.94 0.09
C LEU A 65 10.96 -20.41 0.51
N ALA A 66 11.38 -21.37 -0.34
CA ALA A 66 11.44 -22.78 0.03
C ALA A 66 12.45 -23.03 1.16
N LEU A 67 13.60 -22.35 1.15
CA LEU A 67 14.58 -22.42 2.24
C LEU A 67 14.01 -21.86 3.56
N VAL A 68 13.24 -20.77 3.51
CA VAL A 68 12.56 -20.22 4.70
C VAL A 68 11.57 -21.23 5.30
N VAL A 69 10.85 -21.98 4.47
CA VAL A 69 9.92 -23.02 4.96
C VAL A 69 10.66 -24.25 5.48
N ALA A 70 11.76 -24.65 4.82
CA ALA A 70 12.56 -25.80 5.23
C ALA A 70 13.34 -25.54 6.53
N PHE A 71 13.77 -24.29 6.75
CA PHE A 71 14.53 -23.84 7.91
C PHE A 71 13.85 -22.61 8.53
N PRO A 72 12.75 -22.81 9.28
CA PRO A 72 11.88 -21.75 9.80
C PRO A 72 12.49 -21.04 11.01
N GLU A 73 13.69 -20.49 10.85
CA GLU A 73 14.32 -19.63 11.85
C GLU A 73 13.57 -18.30 11.97
N GLU A 74 13.48 -17.74 13.19
CA GLU A 74 12.71 -16.51 13.44
C GLU A 74 13.13 -15.34 12.54
N TRP A 75 14.44 -15.19 12.30
CA TRP A 75 14.98 -14.13 11.45
C TRP A 75 14.63 -14.33 9.96
N ALA A 76 14.55 -15.58 9.51
CA ALA A 76 14.21 -15.93 8.14
C ALA A 76 12.71 -15.68 7.86
N LEU A 77 11.85 -16.08 8.80
CA LEU A 77 10.42 -15.80 8.74
C LEU A 77 10.13 -14.29 8.84
N ALA A 78 10.85 -13.55 9.69
CA ALA A 78 10.76 -12.09 9.76
C ALA A 78 11.15 -11.44 8.42
N GLY A 79 12.22 -11.90 7.79
CA GLY A 79 12.64 -11.45 6.46
C GLY A 79 11.60 -11.72 5.38
N ALA A 80 10.96 -12.90 5.42
CA ALA A 80 9.87 -13.25 4.50
C ALA A 80 8.62 -12.37 4.72
N ALA A 81 8.26 -12.09 5.98
CA ALA A 81 7.16 -11.19 6.33
C ALA A 81 7.42 -9.74 5.84
N VAL A 82 8.65 -9.22 6.00
CA VAL A 82 9.04 -7.91 5.45
C VAL A 82 8.93 -7.91 3.94
N THR A 83 9.42 -8.98 3.28
CA THR A 83 9.35 -9.12 1.83
C THR A 83 7.91 -9.13 1.33
N ALA A 84 7.03 -9.89 1.98
CA ALA A 84 5.60 -9.94 1.67
C ALA A 84 4.96 -8.55 1.79
N ALA A 85 5.15 -7.88 2.94
CA ALA A 85 4.60 -6.54 3.14
C ALA A 85 5.08 -5.54 2.09
N CYS A 86 6.37 -5.61 1.71
CA CYS A 86 6.94 -4.74 0.69
C CYS A 86 6.35 -5.02 -0.71
N VAL A 87 6.27 -6.29 -1.10
CA VAL A 87 5.73 -6.71 -2.39
C VAL A 87 4.27 -6.28 -2.54
N TYR A 88 3.43 -6.53 -1.55
CA TYR A 88 2.02 -6.14 -1.59
C TYR A 88 1.83 -4.62 -1.50
N GLY A 89 2.66 -3.90 -0.74
CA GLY A 89 2.67 -2.45 -0.73
C GLY A 89 2.92 -1.84 -2.12
N VAL A 90 3.93 -2.35 -2.82
CA VAL A 90 4.26 -1.90 -4.19
C VAL A 90 3.22 -2.36 -5.22
N LEU A 91 2.72 -3.60 -5.11
CA LEU A 91 1.66 -4.11 -5.98
C LEU A 91 0.37 -3.28 -5.87
N GLY A 92 0.08 -2.74 -4.68
CA GLY A 92 -1.07 -1.86 -4.45
C GLY A 92 -1.14 -0.72 -5.46
N MET A 93 -0.02 -0.03 -5.71
CA MET A 93 0.03 1.02 -6.74
C MET A 93 0.09 0.45 -8.16
N LEU A 94 0.84 -0.64 -8.41
CA LEU A 94 1.07 -1.15 -9.76
C LEU A 94 -0.16 -1.79 -10.37
N LEU A 95 -1.05 -2.36 -9.57
CA LEU A 95 -2.28 -3.00 -10.05
C LEU A 95 -3.39 -1.99 -10.33
N THR A 96 -3.25 -0.73 -9.87
CA THR A 96 -4.19 0.32 -10.26
C THR A 96 -4.11 0.62 -11.76
N ARG A 97 -5.23 1.05 -12.35
CA ARG A 97 -5.33 1.56 -13.72
C ARG A 97 -5.56 3.07 -13.77
N PRO A 98 -5.21 3.76 -14.86
CA PRO A 98 -5.58 5.15 -15.06
C PRO A 98 -7.10 5.28 -15.11
N ALA A 99 -7.66 6.21 -14.34
CA ALA A 99 -9.10 6.40 -14.27
C ALA A 99 -9.45 7.88 -14.04
N GLY A 100 -10.60 8.29 -14.58
CA GLY A 100 -11.18 9.62 -14.36
C GLY A 100 -12.54 9.53 -13.66
N GLY A 101 -12.97 10.64 -13.06
CA GLY A 101 -14.26 10.72 -12.34
C GLY A 101 -14.31 9.76 -11.16
N LEU A 102 -15.49 9.18 -10.90
CA LEU A 102 -15.71 8.25 -9.78
C LEU A 102 -15.02 6.89 -9.93
N ARG A 103 -14.56 6.53 -11.14
CA ARG A 103 -13.80 5.28 -11.36
C ARG A 103 -12.48 5.26 -10.60
N VAL A 104 -11.97 6.42 -10.17
CA VAL A 104 -10.79 6.50 -9.29
C VAL A 104 -11.01 5.76 -7.97
N LEU A 105 -12.24 5.76 -7.45
CA LEU A 105 -12.59 5.08 -6.20
C LEU A 105 -12.45 3.56 -6.32
N VAL A 106 -12.76 3.01 -7.50
CA VAL A 106 -12.54 1.58 -7.77
C VAL A 106 -11.06 1.24 -7.70
N GLU A 107 -10.19 2.11 -8.20
CA GLU A 107 -8.75 1.89 -8.17
C GLU A 107 -8.15 2.09 -6.77
N LEU A 108 -8.72 2.99 -5.96
CA LEU A 108 -8.41 3.09 -4.53
C LEU A 108 -8.79 1.79 -3.79
N VAL A 109 -10.01 1.29 -4.00
CA VAL A 109 -10.48 0.03 -3.41
C VAL A 109 -9.56 -1.12 -3.80
N VAL A 110 -9.11 -1.19 -5.06
CA VAL A 110 -8.16 -2.21 -5.51
C VAL A 110 -6.83 -2.11 -4.77
N CYS A 111 -6.28 -0.91 -4.59
CA CYS A 111 -5.06 -0.72 -3.82
C CYS A 111 -5.23 -1.17 -2.36
N VAL A 112 -6.35 -0.80 -1.73
CA VAL A 112 -6.70 -1.21 -0.37
C VAL A 112 -6.82 -2.74 -0.27
N LEU A 113 -7.53 -3.38 -1.19
CA LEU A 113 -7.69 -4.85 -1.22
C LEU A 113 -6.35 -5.57 -1.37
N VAL A 114 -5.42 -5.03 -2.16
CA VAL A 114 -4.06 -5.58 -2.26
C VAL A 114 -3.31 -5.38 -0.94
N GLY A 115 -3.45 -4.24 -0.27
CA GLY A 115 -2.90 -4.03 1.07
C GLY A 115 -3.46 -5.02 2.10
N VAL A 116 -4.79 -5.26 2.09
CA VAL A 116 -5.45 -6.24 2.95
C VAL A 116 -4.93 -7.65 2.67
N ALA A 117 -4.79 -8.03 1.40
CA ALA A 117 -4.18 -9.31 1.03
C ALA A 117 -2.75 -9.43 1.57
N GLY A 118 -1.96 -8.35 1.52
CA GLY A 118 -0.64 -8.31 2.14
C GLY A 118 -0.69 -8.52 3.65
N ALA A 119 -1.66 -7.92 4.35
CA ALA A 119 -1.81 -8.07 5.79
C ALA A 119 -2.10 -9.53 6.19
N LEU A 120 -2.98 -10.21 5.44
CA LEU A 120 -3.30 -11.63 5.65
C LEU A 120 -2.11 -12.55 5.36
N VAL A 121 -1.30 -12.22 4.35
CA VAL A 121 -0.08 -12.98 4.05
C VAL A 121 0.98 -12.79 5.13
N VAL A 122 1.16 -11.56 5.61
CA VAL A 122 2.12 -11.26 6.69
C VAL A 122 1.73 -11.97 7.98
N SER A 123 0.44 -12.00 8.34
CA SER A 123 -0.03 -12.74 9.52
C SER A 123 0.21 -14.25 9.41
N GLY A 124 0.17 -14.82 8.20
CA GLY A 124 0.37 -16.26 7.99
C GLY A 124 1.79 -16.75 8.29
N TYR A 125 2.79 -15.86 8.40
CA TYR A 125 4.14 -16.23 8.84
C TYR A 125 4.24 -16.46 10.35
N ASP A 126 3.33 -15.87 11.12
CA ASP A 126 3.23 -15.95 12.59
C ASP A 126 4.57 -15.73 13.30
N VAL A 127 5.04 -14.47 13.25
CA VAL A 127 6.34 -14.07 13.81
C VAL A 127 6.16 -12.95 14.83
N GLY A 128 6.82 -13.07 15.98
CA GLY A 128 6.87 -12.06 17.04
C GLY A 128 7.62 -10.78 16.64
N LEU A 129 7.02 -9.97 15.77
CA LEU A 129 7.61 -8.73 15.26
C LEU A 129 7.31 -7.55 16.19
N ARG A 130 8.27 -6.63 16.34
CA ARG A 130 8.03 -5.33 16.99
C ARG A 130 7.26 -4.42 16.03
N PRO A 131 5.95 -4.14 16.23
CA PRO A 131 5.10 -3.60 15.17
C PRO A 131 5.56 -2.25 14.62
N PHE A 132 6.05 -1.37 15.49
CA PHE A 132 6.55 -0.05 15.10
C PHE A 132 7.78 -0.14 14.20
N ARG A 133 8.78 -0.95 14.58
CA ARG A 133 10.03 -1.11 13.80
C ARG A 133 9.76 -1.79 12.47
N PHE A 134 8.93 -2.83 12.50
CA PHE A 134 8.51 -3.55 11.30
C PHE A 134 7.82 -2.59 10.30
N ARG A 135 6.83 -1.83 10.76
CA ARG A 135 6.12 -0.86 9.92
C ARG A 135 7.05 0.20 9.33
N MET A 136 7.96 0.77 10.13
CA MET A 136 8.88 1.80 9.64
C MET A 136 9.86 1.24 8.60
N LEU A 137 10.40 0.04 8.83
CA LEU A 137 11.27 -0.63 7.86
C LEU A 137 10.55 -0.90 6.55
N VAL A 138 9.34 -1.45 6.60
CA VAL A 138 8.53 -1.73 5.40
C VAL A 138 8.19 -0.43 4.66
N LEU A 139 7.74 0.61 5.36
CA LEU A 139 7.43 1.89 4.72
C LEU A 139 8.66 2.50 4.03
N ALA A 140 9.84 2.44 4.66
CA ALA A 140 11.08 2.92 4.07
C ALA A 140 11.47 2.12 2.80
N MET A 141 11.43 0.79 2.88
CA MET A 141 11.75 -0.09 1.75
C MET A 141 10.76 0.09 0.58
N VAL A 142 9.46 0.17 0.89
CA VAL A 142 8.41 0.41 -0.11
C VAL A 142 8.56 1.78 -0.73
N PHE A 143 8.86 2.82 0.05
CA PHE A 143 9.11 4.15 -0.47
C PHE A 143 10.23 4.14 -1.51
N VAL A 144 11.38 3.53 -1.18
CA VAL A 144 12.52 3.40 -2.11
C VAL A 144 12.14 2.60 -3.35
N ALA A 145 11.51 1.43 -3.18
CA ALA A 145 11.12 0.57 -4.30
C ALA A 145 10.10 1.26 -5.22
N ALA A 146 9.09 1.91 -4.65
CA ALA A 146 8.07 2.64 -5.38
C ALA A 146 8.66 3.85 -6.11
N PHE A 147 9.62 4.56 -5.50
CA PHE A 147 10.35 5.65 -6.13
C PHE A 147 11.16 5.17 -7.34
N VAL A 148 11.91 4.07 -7.20
CA VAL A 148 12.68 3.47 -8.31
C VAL A 148 11.74 3.05 -9.46
N LEU A 149 10.60 2.45 -9.16
CA LEU A 149 9.62 2.07 -10.17
C LEU A 149 8.97 3.28 -10.85
N ALA A 150 8.61 4.30 -10.07
CA ALA A 150 8.07 5.55 -10.60
C ALA A 150 9.07 6.27 -11.50
N TRP A 151 10.37 6.25 -11.17
CA TRP A 151 11.42 6.76 -12.04
C TRP A 151 11.42 6.05 -13.40
N ARG A 152 11.37 4.71 -13.41
CA ARG A 152 11.36 3.90 -14.64
C ARG A 152 10.09 4.12 -15.46
N LEU A 153 8.92 4.14 -14.81
CA LEU A 153 7.60 4.28 -15.46
C LEU A 153 7.33 5.72 -15.94
N GLY A 154 7.83 6.70 -15.21
CA GLY A 154 7.62 8.13 -15.41
C GLY A 154 8.49 8.77 -16.50
N HIS A 155 9.43 8.05 -17.13
CA HIS A 155 10.49 8.61 -18.01
C HIS A 155 11.49 9.54 -17.29
N GLY A 156 11.86 9.23 -16.05
CA GLY A 156 12.88 9.94 -15.28
C GLY A 156 12.44 11.29 -14.70
N VAL A 157 13.37 12.00 -14.04
CA VAL A 157 13.11 13.29 -13.36
C VAL A 157 12.80 14.42 -14.35
N GLY A 158 13.23 14.30 -15.61
CA GLY A 158 12.91 15.29 -16.66
C GLY A 158 11.41 15.37 -16.98
N SER A 159 10.64 14.34 -16.67
CA SER A 159 9.18 14.38 -16.81
C SER A 159 8.48 15.07 -15.65
N LEU A 160 9.19 15.38 -14.55
CA LEU A 160 8.66 16.07 -13.39
C LEU A 160 8.43 17.54 -13.73
N GLY A 161 7.22 17.89 -14.17
CA GLY A 161 6.81 19.29 -14.16
C GLY A 161 6.89 19.84 -12.73
N ARG A 162 6.97 21.17 -12.58
CA ARG A 162 7.02 21.86 -11.26
C ARG A 162 6.01 21.30 -10.24
N ARG A 163 4.82 20.89 -10.71
CA ARG A 163 3.75 20.32 -9.87
C ARG A 163 4.04 18.92 -9.32
N GLY A 164 4.68 18.06 -10.11
CA GLY A 164 5.09 16.73 -9.64
C GLY A 164 6.20 16.84 -8.60
N LEU A 165 7.13 17.78 -8.81
CA LEU A 165 8.22 18.06 -7.88
C LEU A 165 7.70 18.61 -6.54
N VAL A 166 6.79 19.59 -6.57
CA VAL A 166 6.16 20.13 -5.35
C VAL A 166 5.43 19.05 -4.56
N LEU A 167 4.77 18.10 -5.24
CA LEU A 167 4.08 17.03 -4.53
C LEU A 167 5.03 15.97 -3.96
N ILE A 168 6.07 15.56 -4.69
CA ILE A 168 7.03 14.59 -4.13
C ILE A 168 7.77 15.20 -2.95
N ILE A 169 8.24 16.45 -3.10
CA ILE A 169 8.93 17.14 -2.01
C ILE A 169 7.94 17.41 -0.88
N GLY A 170 6.76 17.94 -1.16
CA GLY A 170 5.75 18.24 -0.15
C GLY A 170 5.24 17.00 0.57
N GLY A 171 4.90 15.95 -0.16
CA GLY A 171 4.45 14.66 0.40
C GLY A 171 5.56 13.93 1.14
N GLY A 172 6.79 13.91 0.59
CA GLY A 172 7.96 13.35 1.26
C GLY A 172 8.30 14.11 2.55
N LEU A 173 8.30 15.45 2.49
CA LEU A 173 8.51 16.32 3.65
C LEU A 173 7.41 16.11 4.70
N LEU A 174 6.14 15.97 4.28
CA LEU A 174 5.03 15.71 5.18
C LEU A 174 5.17 14.36 5.88
N VAL A 175 5.61 13.31 5.17
CA VAL A 175 5.91 12.01 5.77
C VAL A 175 7.06 12.12 6.77
N VAL A 176 8.16 12.76 6.39
CA VAL A 176 9.32 12.99 7.26
C VAL A 176 8.92 13.79 8.50
N ALA A 177 8.18 14.88 8.31
CA ALA A 177 7.66 15.72 9.39
C ALA A 177 6.71 14.94 10.30
N SER A 178 5.84 14.08 9.75
CA SER A 178 4.94 13.24 10.55
C SER A 178 5.71 12.26 11.43
N VAL A 179 6.75 11.63 10.87
CA VAL A 179 7.62 10.72 11.63
C VAL A 179 8.42 11.48 12.69
N ALA A 180 9.05 12.59 12.32
CA ALA A 180 9.83 13.43 13.21
C ALA A 180 8.97 13.98 14.35
N TYR A 181 7.76 14.47 14.04
CA TYR A 181 6.79 14.97 15.02
C TYR A 181 6.37 13.89 16.01
N THR A 182 6.13 12.66 15.52
CA THR A 182 5.78 11.53 16.39
C THR A 182 6.92 11.17 17.33
N GLN A 183 8.17 11.22 16.87
CA GLN A 183 9.34 10.98 17.72
C GLN A 183 9.57 12.11 18.71
N ALA A 184 9.43 13.37 18.27
CA ALA A 184 9.57 14.55 19.10
C ALA A 184 8.55 14.55 20.25
N ILE A 185 7.28 14.21 20.00
CA ILE A 185 6.29 14.08 21.08
C ILE A 185 6.67 12.96 22.06
N ARG A 186 7.21 11.84 21.57
CA ARG A 186 7.56 10.71 22.44
C ARG A 186 8.75 11.00 23.36
N GLU A 187 9.72 11.75 22.87
CA GLU A 187 10.94 12.05 23.61
C GLU A 187 10.83 13.35 24.43
N TRP A 188 10.05 14.34 23.96
CA TRP A 188 10.03 15.72 24.49
C TRP A 188 8.61 16.22 24.83
N GLY A 189 7.58 15.40 24.61
CA GLY A 189 6.20 15.80 24.85
C GLY A 189 5.93 16.01 26.34
N SER A 190 5.21 17.08 26.69
CA SER A 190 4.75 17.27 28.06
C SER A 190 3.80 16.13 28.46
N PRO A 191 3.82 15.67 29.73
CA PRO A 191 2.96 14.58 30.19
C PRO A 191 1.47 14.82 29.90
N GLU A 192 1.01 16.07 30.00
CA GLU A 192 -0.38 16.47 29.72
C GLU A 192 -0.75 16.33 28.25
N LEU A 193 0.15 16.70 27.33
CA LEU A 193 -0.06 16.54 25.89
C LEU A 193 -0.12 15.06 25.51
N VAL A 194 0.79 14.26 26.07
CA VAL A 194 0.82 12.81 25.86
C VAL A 194 -0.44 12.16 26.40
N GLN A 195 -0.89 12.54 27.60
CA GLN A 195 -2.13 12.04 28.20
C GLN A 195 -3.35 12.44 27.36
N GLY A 196 -3.46 13.70 26.92
CA GLY A 196 -4.56 14.14 26.06
C GLY A 196 -4.62 13.38 24.73
N LEU A 197 -3.47 13.05 24.13
CA LEU A 197 -3.39 12.20 22.94
C LEU A 197 -3.81 10.75 23.23
N VAL A 198 -3.42 10.19 24.37
CA VAL A 198 -3.84 8.85 24.79
C VAL A 198 -5.34 8.82 25.05
N ASP A 199 -5.89 9.84 25.70
CA ASP A 199 -7.31 9.96 25.99
C ASP A 199 -8.12 10.13 24.71
N ALA A 200 -7.67 10.98 23.79
CA ALA A 200 -8.30 11.13 22.48
C ALA A 200 -8.25 9.82 21.68
N LYS A 201 -7.10 9.13 21.68
CA LYS A 201 -6.97 7.81 21.03
C LYS A 201 -7.94 6.79 21.65
N THR A 202 -8.04 6.77 22.98
CA THR A 202 -8.93 5.86 23.70
C THR A 202 -10.39 6.19 23.38
N TRP A 203 -10.76 7.47 23.40
CA TRP A 203 -12.10 7.93 23.02
C TRP A 203 -12.46 7.51 21.59
N VAL A 204 -11.56 7.74 20.63
CA VAL A 204 -11.75 7.32 19.23
C VAL A 204 -11.91 5.80 19.15
N SER A 205 -11.04 5.05 19.82
CA SER A 205 -11.10 3.59 19.83
C SER A 205 -12.40 3.06 20.44
N THR A 206 -12.90 3.65 21.51
CA THR A 206 -14.11 3.23 22.20
C THR A 206 -15.38 3.61 21.44
N ASN A 207 -15.43 4.79 20.81
CA ASN A 207 -16.63 5.29 20.12
C ASN A 207 -16.70 4.87 18.65
N LEU A 208 -15.57 4.86 17.95
CA LEU A 208 -15.50 4.55 16.51
C LEU A 208 -14.99 3.12 16.25
N GLY A 209 -14.61 2.39 17.29
CA GLY A 209 -14.15 1.00 17.19
C GLY A 209 -12.77 0.81 16.56
N ALA A 210 -12.15 1.86 16.02
CA ALA A 210 -10.81 1.83 15.45
C ALA A 210 -10.19 3.24 15.32
N VAL A 211 -8.86 3.33 15.35
CA VAL A 211 -8.13 4.60 15.21
C VAL A 211 -7.62 4.77 13.77
N PRO A 212 -7.98 5.85 13.05
CA PRO A 212 -7.48 6.12 11.72
C PRO A 212 -5.97 6.42 11.76
N ARG A 213 -5.27 6.00 10.71
CA ARG A 213 -3.82 6.17 10.56
C ARG A 213 -3.55 7.39 9.67
N PRO A 214 -2.96 8.47 10.23
CA PRO A 214 -2.85 9.75 9.52
C PRO A 214 -2.06 9.70 8.21
N ILE A 215 -1.00 8.87 8.14
CA ILE A 215 -0.16 8.77 6.95
C ILE A 215 -0.97 8.20 5.77
N GLU A 216 -1.75 7.16 6.02
CA GLU A 216 -2.63 6.54 5.02
C GLU A 216 -3.75 7.49 4.60
N ALA A 217 -4.46 8.04 5.59
CA ALA A 217 -5.66 8.85 5.39
C ALA A 217 -5.38 10.22 4.74
N LEU A 218 -4.29 10.88 5.11
CA LEU A 218 -4.02 12.27 4.70
C LEU A 218 -2.97 12.38 3.59
N VAL A 219 -2.15 11.35 3.40
CA VAL A 219 -1.00 11.43 2.47
C VAL A 219 -1.09 10.37 1.39
N ALA A 220 -1.07 9.09 1.77
CA ALA A 220 -0.91 8.01 0.81
C ALA A 220 -2.14 7.85 -0.09
N PHE A 221 -3.33 7.67 0.48
CA PHE A 221 -4.55 7.47 -0.31
C PHE A 221 -4.96 8.72 -1.12
N PRO A 222 -4.87 9.95 -0.60
CA PRO A 222 -5.07 11.15 -1.41
C PRO A 222 -4.10 11.24 -2.60
N ALA A 223 -2.81 10.95 -2.36
CA ALA A 223 -1.80 10.93 -3.43
C ALA A 223 -2.11 9.86 -4.47
N LEU A 224 -2.58 8.68 -4.06
CA LEU A 224 -3.00 7.63 -4.99
C LEU A 224 -4.17 8.09 -5.87
N VAL A 225 -5.22 8.65 -5.27
CA VAL A 225 -6.41 9.13 -5.97
C VAL A 225 -6.03 10.19 -7.00
N TRP A 226 -5.24 11.19 -6.59
CA TRP A 226 -4.77 12.21 -7.52
C TRP A 226 -3.87 11.62 -8.61
N GLY A 227 -2.96 10.71 -8.24
CA GLY A 227 -2.04 10.04 -9.15
C GLY A 227 -2.75 9.24 -10.23
N VAL A 228 -3.78 8.48 -9.88
CA VAL A 228 -4.61 7.74 -10.84
C VAL A 228 -5.29 8.68 -11.83
N VAL A 229 -5.81 9.82 -11.36
CA VAL A 229 -6.44 10.83 -12.23
C VAL A 229 -5.42 11.47 -13.16
N VAL A 230 -4.25 11.87 -12.65
CA VAL A 230 -3.19 12.44 -13.49
C VAL A 230 -2.66 11.41 -14.49
N ARG A 231 -2.52 10.15 -14.08
CA ARG A 231 -2.02 9.05 -14.92
C ARG A 231 -2.89 8.79 -16.15
N SER A 232 -4.19 9.10 -16.08
CA SER A 232 -5.09 9.03 -17.24
C SER A 232 -4.71 9.96 -18.39
N ARG A 233 -3.90 11.00 -18.11
CA ARG A 233 -3.48 12.03 -19.07
C ARG A 233 -1.97 12.12 -19.23
N ARG A 234 -1.19 11.88 -18.17
CA ARG A 234 0.26 12.13 -18.13
C ARG A 234 0.98 11.04 -17.34
N ARG A 235 2.18 10.64 -17.81
CA ARG A 235 3.07 9.69 -17.11
C ARG A 235 3.47 10.15 -15.70
N GLN A 236 3.41 11.45 -15.41
CA GLN A 236 3.70 12.06 -14.12
C GLN A 236 2.89 11.46 -12.96
N GLY A 237 1.68 10.94 -13.23
CA GLY A 237 0.82 10.36 -12.19
C GLY A 237 1.47 9.18 -11.45
N TRP A 238 2.46 8.51 -12.05
CA TRP A 238 3.21 7.43 -11.38
C TRP A 238 3.93 7.88 -10.11
N TRP A 239 4.38 9.13 -10.05
CA TRP A 239 5.05 9.67 -8.87
C TRP A 239 4.11 9.85 -7.68
N MET A 240 2.89 10.35 -7.94
CA MET A 240 1.85 10.43 -6.92
C MET A 240 1.39 9.02 -6.48
N CYS A 241 1.26 8.08 -7.43
CA CYS A 241 0.94 6.69 -7.11
C CYS A 241 2.03 6.01 -6.27
N ALA A 242 3.30 6.43 -6.41
CA ALA A 242 4.40 5.93 -5.59
C ALA A 242 4.18 6.23 -4.10
N LEU A 243 3.73 7.45 -3.76
CA LEU A 243 3.32 7.77 -2.39
C LEU A 243 2.09 6.94 -1.96
N GLY A 244 1.19 6.65 -2.90
CA GLY A 244 0.05 5.75 -2.69
C GLY A 244 0.43 4.34 -2.25
N SER A 245 1.61 3.83 -2.63
CA SER A 245 2.10 2.51 -2.20
C SER A 245 2.32 2.42 -0.68
N LEU A 246 2.59 3.56 -0.02
CA LEU A 246 2.70 3.63 1.44
C LEU A 246 1.37 3.31 2.12
N GLY A 247 0.25 3.58 1.46
CA GLY A 247 -1.09 3.24 1.94
C GLY A 247 -1.27 1.73 1.99
N ALA A 248 -1.00 1.05 0.87
CA ALA A 248 -1.06 -0.41 0.80
C ALA A 248 -0.06 -1.08 1.75
N ALA A 249 1.16 -0.53 1.90
CA ALA A 249 2.15 -1.02 2.86
C ALA A 249 1.71 -0.80 4.32
N GLY A 250 1.12 0.35 4.62
CA GLY A 250 0.55 0.66 5.93
C GLY A 250 -0.59 -0.28 6.30
N VAL A 251 -1.42 -0.68 5.33
CA VAL A 251 -2.44 -1.73 5.49
C VAL A 251 -1.78 -3.10 5.65
N ALA A 252 -0.80 -3.46 4.82
CA ALA A 252 -0.13 -4.77 4.88
C ALA A 252 0.61 -5.04 6.20
N THR A 253 0.90 -4.00 6.98
CA THR A 253 1.58 -4.08 8.28
C THR A 253 0.61 -4.00 9.46
N SER A 254 -0.69 -3.88 9.23
CA SER A 254 -1.68 -3.56 10.28
C SER A 254 -1.93 -4.71 11.25
N LEU A 255 -2.00 -5.94 10.75
CA LEU A 255 -2.35 -7.14 11.53
C LEU A 255 -1.17 -7.70 12.35
N VAL A 256 0.01 -7.08 12.26
CA VAL A 256 1.17 -7.47 13.08
C VAL A 256 1.03 -7.00 14.53
N GLN A 257 0.10 -6.08 14.82
CA GLN A 257 -0.12 -5.61 16.19
C GLN A 257 -0.87 -6.66 17.01
N PRO A 258 -0.29 -7.19 18.12
CA PRO A 258 -0.86 -8.32 18.88
C PRO A 258 -2.23 -8.07 19.56
N ARG A 259 -2.76 -6.84 19.46
CA ARG A 259 -3.99 -6.42 20.15
C ARG A 259 -5.10 -5.99 19.19
N ILE A 260 -4.82 -5.93 17.89
CA ILE A 260 -5.81 -5.46 16.91
C ILE A 260 -6.52 -6.66 16.32
N SER A 261 -7.83 -6.73 16.50
CA SER A 261 -8.66 -7.73 15.83
C SER A 261 -8.71 -7.47 14.32
N LEU A 262 -8.99 -8.50 13.51
CA LEU A 262 -9.19 -8.35 12.07
C LEU A 262 -10.27 -7.30 11.75
N ALA A 263 -11.36 -7.28 12.52
CA ALA A 263 -12.46 -6.33 12.37
C ALA A 263 -12.03 -4.88 12.66
N GLU A 264 -11.26 -4.66 13.72
CA GLU A 264 -10.71 -3.34 14.05
C GLU A 264 -9.73 -2.86 12.95
N GLY A 265 -8.85 -3.74 12.48
CA GLY A 265 -7.90 -3.41 11.41
C GLY A 265 -8.58 -3.07 10.08
N LEU A 266 -9.65 -3.78 9.72
CA LEU A 266 -10.47 -3.47 8.54
C LEU A 266 -11.25 -2.16 8.70
N THR A 267 -11.81 -1.90 9.88
CA THR A 267 -12.52 -0.66 10.19
C THR A 267 -11.58 0.56 10.10
N ALA A 268 -10.40 0.48 10.71
CA ALA A 268 -9.36 1.52 10.58
C ALA A 268 -9.02 1.78 9.10
N THR A 269 -8.80 0.70 8.33
CA THR A 269 -8.49 0.78 6.90
C THR A 269 -9.63 1.41 6.09
N GLY A 270 -10.88 1.12 6.45
CA GLY A 270 -12.06 1.73 5.85
C GLY A 270 -12.12 3.24 6.10
N TYR A 271 -11.85 3.68 7.34
CA TYR A 271 -11.77 5.10 7.68
C TYR A 271 -10.64 5.81 6.93
N ASP A 272 -9.45 5.19 6.88
CA ASP A 272 -8.32 5.74 6.15
C ASP A 272 -8.65 5.92 4.65
N ALA A 273 -9.24 4.89 4.03
CA ALA A 273 -9.62 4.92 2.63
C ALA A 273 -10.73 5.96 2.36
N PHE A 274 -11.72 6.10 3.25
CA PHE A 274 -12.79 7.07 3.13
C PHE A 274 -12.26 8.51 3.20
N VAL A 275 -11.52 8.83 4.27
CA VAL A 275 -10.89 10.15 4.43
C VAL A 275 -9.96 10.44 3.26
N GLY A 276 -9.14 9.45 2.89
CA GLY A 276 -8.23 9.54 1.76
C GLY A 276 -8.91 9.80 0.42
N ALA A 277 -10.07 9.17 0.18
CA ALA A 277 -10.89 9.42 -1.00
C ALA A 277 -11.42 10.85 -1.03
N VAL A 278 -11.99 11.33 0.09
CA VAL A 278 -12.53 12.69 0.20
C VAL A 278 -11.44 13.73 -0.04
N VAL A 279 -10.33 13.64 0.69
CA VAL A 279 -9.19 14.56 0.54
C VAL A 279 -8.61 14.48 -0.87
N GLY A 280 -8.42 13.28 -1.43
CA GLY A 280 -7.93 13.09 -2.79
C GLY A 280 -8.83 13.71 -3.86
N LEU A 281 -10.16 13.57 -3.74
CA LEU A 281 -11.13 14.18 -4.65
C LEU A 281 -11.15 15.71 -4.52
N LEU A 282 -10.98 16.25 -3.31
CA LEU A 282 -10.84 17.69 -3.10
C LEU A 282 -9.58 18.22 -3.79
N VAL A 283 -8.44 17.56 -3.62
CA VAL A 283 -7.18 17.93 -4.30
C VAL A 283 -7.33 17.90 -5.81
N VAL A 284 -7.96 16.85 -6.37
CA VAL A 284 -8.26 16.76 -7.81
C VAL A 284 -9.16 17.91 -8.27
N SER A 285 -10.13 18.31 -7.44
CA SER A 285 -11.05 19.40 -7.76
C SER A 285 -10.33 20.75 -7.79
N ILE A 286 -9.46 21.00 -6.80
CA ILE A 286 -8.63 22.21 -6.73
C ILE A 286 -7.67 22.28 -7.93
N ASP A 287 -6.97 21.19 -8.27
CA ASP A 287 -6.06 21.16 -9.43
C ASP A 287 -6.80 21.47 -10.75
N ARG A 288 -8.03 20.96 -10.91
CA ARG A 288 -8.89 21.27 -12.07
C ARG A 288 -9.34 22.73 -12.12
N LEU A 289 -9.63 23.34 -10.97
CA LEU A 289 -9.98 24.76 -10.89
C LEU A 289 -8.78 25.64 -11.28
N LEU A 290 -7.58 25.32 -10.77
CA LEU A 290 -6.35 26.06 -11.08
C LEU A 290 -5.85 25.87 -12.53
N THR A 291 -6.31 24.82 -13.23
CA THR A 291 -5.91 24.52 -14.63
C THR A 291 -6.91 24.96 -15.68
N ARG A 292 -8.04 25.56 -15.28
CA ARG A 292 -9.18 25.85 -16.15
C ARG A 292 -8.99 27.06 -17.09
N THR A 293 -7.75 27.39 -17.46
CA THR A 293 -7.41 28.55 -18.30
C THR A 293 -7.57 28.32 -19.82
N GLY A 294 -8.12 27.17 -20.26
CA GLY A 294 -8.37 26.87 -21.68
C GLY A 294 -9.85 26.58 -21.97
N GLY A 295 -10.41 27.27 -22.98
CA GLY A 295 -11.84 27.20 -23.35
C GLY A 295 -12.36 25.80 -23.72
N ARG A 296 -13.70 25.66 -23.73
CA ARG A 296 -14.48 24.42 -23.95
C ARG A 296 -13.97 23.51 -25.09
N ARG A 297 -13.46 24.09 -26.19
CA ARG A 297 -12.91 23.34 -27.35
C ARG A 297 -11.57 22.61 -27.05
N ALA A 298 -10.71 23.18 -26.20
CA ALA A 298 -9.46 22.53 -25.80
C ALA A 298 -9.68 21.36 -24.82
N GLN A 299 -10.82 21.35 -24.12
CA GLN A 299 -11.22 20.26 -23.23
C GLN A 299 -11.75 19.04 -24.01
N THR A 300 -12.44 19.25 -25.14
CA THR A 300 -12.96 18.15 -25.96
C THR A 300 -11.83 17.40 -26.69
N SER A 301 -10.78 18.09 -27.14
CA SER A 301 -9.61 17.45 -27.76
C SER A 301 -8.73 16.69 -26.75
N THR A 302 -8.66 17.13 -25.48
CA THR A 302 -7.94 16.42 -24.41
C THR A 302 -8.75 15.28 -23.78
N ALA A 303 -10.09 15.32 -23.82
CA ALA A 303 -10.93 14.21 -23.38
C ALA A 303 -10.80 12.96 -24.28
N ALA A 304 -10.43 13.13 -25.55
CA ALA A 304 -10.19 12.05 -26.50
C ALA A 304 -8.82 11.36 -26.33
N LEU A 305 -7.88 11.97 -25.59
CA LEU A 305 -6.54 11.44 -25.34
C LEU A 305 -6.47 10.70 -24.00
N ALA A 306 -7.33 9.70 -23.81
CA ALA A 306 -7.18 8.77 -22.69
C ALA A 306 -5.95 7.89 -22.99
N ARG A 307 -4.91 7.98 -22.15
CA ARG A 307 -3.72 7.16 -22.36
C ARG A 307 -4.05 5.69 -22.10
N PRO A 308 -3.95 4.80 -23.10
CA PRO A 308 -4.16 3.38 -22.87
C PRO A 308 -2.99 2.83 -22.05
N GLU A 309 -3.30 2.20 -20.91
CA GLU A 309 -2.35 1.36 -20.17
C GLU A 309 -2.79 -0.11 -20.30
N PRO A 310 -1.82 -1.05 -20.35
CA PRO A 310 -2.12 -2.47 -20.49
C PRO A 310 -2.89 -3.01 -19.27
N PRO A 311 -3.60 -4.14 -19.42
CA PRO A 311 -4.41 -4.71 -18.35
C PRO A 311 -3.58 -5.08 -17.10
N ARG A 312 -4.24 -5.26 -15.94
CA ARG A 312 -3.61 -5.32 -14.58
C ARG A 312 -2.47 -6.32 -14.41
N PHE A 313 -2.43 -7.39 -15.20
CA PHE A 313 -1.40 -8.43 -15.11
C PHE A 313 -0.49 -8.49 -16.34
N ALA A 314 -0.67 -7.57 -17.29
CA ALA A 314 0.22 -7.39 -18.42
C ALA A 314 1.40 -6.46 -18.04
N PRO A 315 2.56 -6.64 -18.69
CA PRO A 315 3.75 -5.82 -18.42
C PRO A 315 3.47 -4.33 -18.68
N LEU A 316 3.99 -3.45 -17.82
CA LEU A 316 3.91 -1.98 -17.97
C LEU A 316 5.16 -1.39 -18.61
N LEU A 317 6.30 -2.08 -18.47
CA LEU A 317 7.61 -1.74 -19.00
C LEU A 317 8.01 -2.73 -20.10
#